data_AF-A0A7C4YD83-F1
#
_entry.id   AF-A0A7C4YD83-F1
#
_cell.length_a   1.000
_cell.length_b   1.000
_cell.length_c   1.000
_cell.angle_alpha   90.00
_cell.angle_beta   90.00
_cell.angle_gamma   90.00
#
_symmetry.space_group_name_H-M   'P 1'
#
loop_
_entity.id
_entity.type
_entity.pdbx_description
1 polymer ?
#
loop_
_entity_poly.entity_id
_entity_poly.type
_entity_poly.pdbx_seq_one_letter_code
_entity_poly.pdbx_strand_id
1 'polypeptide(L)'
;MAKCRTCGKVIPDSLTYCSSECAEKGKAKTVAEEHFLSQFDKGFGSQRRMENINRIIEMFQTGMAEDEIRYQLSFLFRPSTIDDYLAVAKEYLRRQRGKNETAKTH
;
A
#
# COMPACT_ATOMS: atom_id res chain seq x y z
N MET A 1 -7.54 -16.67 20.14
CA MET A 1 -6.11 -16.82 19.79
C MET A 1 -5.82 -15.92 18.59
N ALA A 2 -5.14 -14.81 18.80
CA ALA A 2 -4.82 -13.83 17.77
C ALA A 2 -3.46 -14.13 17.14
N LYS A 3 -3.12 -13.47 16.03
CA LYS A 3 -1.78 -13.52 15.41
C LYS A 3 -1.10 -12.16 15.54
N CYS A 4 0.19 -12.16 15.83
CA CYS A 4 1.03 -10.97 15.83
C CYS A 4 0.99 -10.30 14.44
N ARG A 5 0.65 -9.01 14.39
CA ARG A 5 0.52 -8.26 13.12
C ARG A 5 1.82 -8.11 12.33
N THR A 6 2.97 -8.33 12.97
CA THR A 6 4.30 -8.18 12.34
C THR A 6 4.87 -9.51 11.86
N CYS A 7 4.72 -10.60 12.63
CA CYS A 7 5.41 -11.87 12.36
C CYS A 7 4.49 -13.11 12.30
N GLY A 8 3.18 -12.96 12.49
CA GLY A 8 2.20 -14.04 12.34
C GLY A 8 2.16 -15.09 13.45
N LYS A 9 3.02 -14.97 14.48
CA LYS A 9 3.00 -15.86 15.67
C LYS A 9 1.67 -15.78 16.41
N VAL A 10 1.20 -16.92 16.93
CA VAL A 10 0.00 -16.98 17.77
C VAL A 10 0.27 -16.29 19.10
N ILE A 11 -0.62 -15.39 19.50
CA ILE A 11 -0.53 -14.60 20.73
C ILE A 11 -1.88 -14.58 21.45
N PRO A 12 -1.89 -14.27 22.76
CA PRO A 12 -3.12 -13.99 23.49
C PRO A 12 -3.95 -12.91 22.80
N ASP A 13 -5.29 -13.02 22.87
CA ASP A 13 -6.19 -12.05 22.23
C ASP A 13 -6.07 -10.63 22.82
N SER A 14 -5.46 -10.49 24.01
CA SER A 14 -5.14 -9.21 24.66
C SER A 14 -3.92 -8.49 24.08
N LEU A 15 -3.12 -9.15 23.25
CA LEU A 15 -1.89 -8.59 22.69
C LEU A 15 -1.99 -8.40 21.18
N THR A 16 -1.44 -7.30 20.69
CA THR A 16 -1.37 -6.99 19.25
C THR A 16 -0.05 -7.47 18.62
N TYR A 17 1.02 -7.51 19.42
CA TYR A 17 2.37 -7.88 18.99
C TYR A 17 2.99 -8.88 19.97
N CYS A 18 3.86 -9.75 19.48
CA CYS A 18 4.53 -10.76 20.31
C CYS A 18 5.78 -10.23 21.03
N SER A 19 6.29 -9.06 20.66
CA SER A 19 7.46 -8.43 21.27
C SER A 19 7.48 -6.93 21.03
N SER A 20 8.23 -6.21 21.87
CA SER A 20 8.51 -4.77 21.70
C SER A 20 9.14 -4.48 20.34
N GLU A 21 10.02 -5.36 19.86
CA GLU A 21 10.63 -5.25 18.53
C GLU A 21 9.57 -5.35 17.40
N CYS A 22 8.59 -6.24 17.54
CA CYS A 22 7.48 -6.34 16.58
C CYS A 22 6.56 -5.12 16.65
N ALA A 23 6.38 -4.53 17.83
CA ALA A 23 5.60 -3.30 18.00
C ALA A 23 6.29 -2.09 17.35
N GLU A 24 7.59 -1.92 17.55
CA GLU A 24 8.38 -0.85 16.91
C GLU A 24 8.45 -1.02 15.38
N LYS A 25 8.64 -2.25 14.89
CA LYS A 25 8.54 -2.54 13.44
C LYS A 25 7.14 -2.26 12.88
N GLY A 26 6.09 -2.51 13.67
CA GLY A 26 4.71 -2.16 13.33
C GLY A 26 4.51 -0.65 13.20
N LYS A 27 5.03 0.13 14.16
CA LYS A 27 4.98 1.61 14.15
C LYS A 27 5.74 2.22 12.98
N ALA A 28 6.93 1.71 12.66
CA ALA A 28 7.73 2.22 11.54
C ALA A 28 7.04 1.99 10.18
N LYS A 29 6.29 0.88 10.02
CA LYS A 29 5.44 0.65 8.85
C LYS A 29 4.30 1.66 8.75
N THR A 30 3.58 1.91 9.86
CA THR A 30 2.45 2.84 9.86
C THR A 30 2.85 4.29 9.61
N VAL A 31 3.95 4.78 10.21
CA VAL A 31 4.36 6.19 10.05
C VAL A 31 4.80 6.50 8.60
N ALA A 32 5.48 5.56 7.94
CA ALA A 32 5.91 5.74 6.55
C ALA A 32 4.76 5.67 5.53
N GLU A 33 3.67 4.93 5.85
CA GLU A 33 2.43 4.93 5.06
C GLU A 33 1.58 6.18 5.35
N GLU A 34 1.39 6.56 6.62
CA GLU A 34 0.52 7.67 7.04
C GLU A 34 0.92 9.03 6.44
N HIS A 35 2.22 9.32 6.32
CA HIS A 35 2.67 10.62 5.79
C HIS A 35 2.47 10.80 4.28
N PHE A 36 2.29 9.73 3.50
CA PHE A 36 1.89 9.84 2.08
C PHE A 36 0.35 9.93 1.92
N LEU A 37 -0.40 9.47 2.92
CA LEU A 37 -1.85 9.27 2.86
C LEU A 37 -2.68 10.40 3.47
N SER A 38 -2.06 11.43 4.07
CA SER A 38 -2.79 12.52 4.75
C SER A 38 -3.72 13.34 3.83
N GLN A 39 -3.60 13.22 2.50
CA GLN A 39 -4.56 13.80 1.54
C GLN A 39 -5.77 12.90 1.23
N PHE A 40 -5.74 11.63 1.66
CA PHE A 40 -6.80 10.65 1.43
C PHE A 40 -7.64 10.34 2.69
N ASP A 41 -7.27 10.90 3.84
CA ASP A 41 -7.70 10.45 5.16
C ASP A 41 -8.96 11.16 5.71
N LYS A 42 -10.04 11.17 4.91
CA LYS A 42 -11.38 11.58 5.39
C LYS A 42 -12.46 10.57 4.96
N GLY A 43 -12.57 9.45 5.67
CA GLY A 43 -13.76 8.58 5.72
C GLY A 43 -13.66 7.21 5.04
N PHE A 44 -14.68 6.35 5.21
CA PHE A 44 -14.81 4.97 4.68
C PHE A 44 -14.49 4.80 3.16
N GLY A 45 -14.49 5.88 2.38
CA GLY A 45 -14.04 5.87 0.99
C GLY A 45 -12.52 5.72 0.81
N SER A 46 -11.72 6.04 1.83
CA SER A 46 -10.25 5.97 1.78
C SER A 46 -9.73 4.54 1.69
N GLN A 47 -10.33 3.60 2.42
CA GLN A 47 -9.92 2.20 2.41
C GLN A 47 -10.17 1.54 1.04
N ARG A 48 -11.38 1.66 0.49
CA ARG A 48 -11.69 1.11 -0.85
C ARG A 48 -10.84 1.76 -1.94
N ARG A 49 -10.56 3.06 -1.82
CA ARG A 49 -9.67 3.76 -2.73
C ARG A 49 -8.26 3.17 -2.68
N MET A 50 -7.74 2.92 -1.49
CA MET A 50 -6.44 2.27 -1.30
C MET A 50 -6.41 0.83 -1.82
N GLU A 51 -7.46 0.05 -1.61
CA GLU A 51 -7.56 -1.31 -2.17
C GLU A 51 -7.48 -1.29 -3.71
N ASN A 52 -8.13 -0.31 -4.36
CA ASN A 52 -8.06 -0.15 -5.81
C ASN A 52 -6.66 0.30 -6.28
N ILE A 53 -6.02 1.22 -5.56
CA ILE A 53 -4.64 1.66 -5.86
C ILE A 53 -3.66 0.50 -5.72
N ASN A 54 -3.79 -0.31 -4.66
CA ASN A 54 -2.94 -1.49 -4.44
C ASN A 54 -3.10 -2.52 -5.55
N ARG A 55 -4.33 -2.78 -6.02
CA ARG A 55 -4.58 -3.64 -7.18
C ARG A 55 -3.87 -3.14 -8.45
N ILE A 56 -3.87 -1.82 -8.68
CA ILE A 56 -3.18 -1.22 -9.82
C ILE A 56 -1.67 -1.38 -9.70
N ILE A 57 -1.12 -1.19 -8.49
CA ILE A 57 0.30 -1.43 -8.20
C ILE A 57 0.67 -2.89 -8.52
N GLU A 58 -0.14 -3.85 -8.07
CA GLU A 58 0.05 -5.27 -8.36
C GLU A 58 0.03 -5.54 -9.87
N MET A 59 -0.93 -4.98 -10.62
CA MET A 59 -0.99 -5.12 -12.08
C MET A 59 0.30 -4.61 -12.76
N PHE A 60 0.81 -3.46 -12.35
CA PHE A 60 2.10 -2.95 -12.85
C PHE A 60 3.27 -3.88 -12.49
N GLN A 61 3.30 -4.43 -11.27
CA GLN A 61 4.34 -5.35 -10.84
C GLN A 61 4.31 -6.68 -11.60
N THR A 62 3.12 -7.13 -12.05
CA THR A 62 2.97 -8.29 -12.93
C THR A 62 3.35 -8.02 -14.39
N GLY A 63 3.71 -6.78 -14.74
CA GLY A 63 4.15 -6.40 -16.08
C GLY A 63 3.02 -6.02 -17.04
N MET A 64 1.81 -5.77 -16.52
CA MET A 64 0.69 -5.30 -17.35
C MET A 64 0.95 -3.89 -17.87
N ALA A 65 0.62 -3.64 -19.14
CA ALA A 65 0.77 -2.32 -19.73
C ALA A 65 -0.28 -1.34 -19.15
N GLU A 66 0.04 -0.05 -19.11
CA GLU A 66 -0.87 0.95 -18.54
C GLU A 66 -2.21 1.02 -19.28
N ASP A 67 -2.16 0.90 -20.60
CA ASP A 67 -3.29 0.91 -21.52
C ASP A 67 -4.23 -0.29 -21.27
N GLU A 68 -3.68 -1.46 -20.93
CA GLU A 68 -4.45 -2.63 -20.49
C GLU A 68 -5.09 -2.41 -19.12
N ILE A 69 -4.35 -1.82 -18.17
CA ILE A 69 -4.88 -1.46 -16.84
C ILE A 69 -6.03 -0.45 -16.99
N ARG A 70 -5.85 0.58 -17.82
CA ARG A 70 -6.89 1.58 -18.13
C ARG A 70 -8.14 0.93 -18.70
N TYR A 71 -7.97 0.01 -19.65
CA TYR A 71 -9.09 -0.73 -20.23
C TYR A 71 -9.84 -1.53 -19.16
N GLN A 72 -9.15 -2.29 -18.31
CA GLN A 72 -9.80 -3.07 -17.23
C GLN A 72 -10.53 -2.18 -16.22
N LEU A 73 -9.96 -1.04 -15.86
CA LEU A 73 -10.57 -0.12 -14.89
C LEU A 73 -11.75 0.66 -15.48
N SER A 74 -11.81 0.85 -16.80
CA SER A 74 -12.87 1.59 -17.48
C SER A 74 -14.27 1.01 -17.26
N PHE A 75 -14.36 -0.29 -16.94
CA PHE A 75 -15.62 -0.95 -16.60
C PHE A 75 -16.17 -0.57 -15.23
N LEU A 76 -15.32 -0.08 -14.33
CA LEU A 76 -15.64 0.15 -12.92
C LEU A 76 -15.55 1.62 -12.52
N PHE A 77 -14.77 2.42 -13.24
CA PHE A 77 -14.42 3.78 -12.86
C PHE A 77 -14.52 4.76 -14.03
N ARG A 78 -14.76 6.04 -13.70
CA ARG A 78 -14.68 7.13 -14.67
C ARG A 78 -13.21 7.37 -15.07
N PRO A 79 -12.93 7.83 -16.31
CA PRO A 79 -11.58 8.12 -16.76
C PRO A 79 -10.75 8.98 -15.79
N SER A 80 -11.34 10.04 -15.23
CA SER A 80 -10.63 10.91 -14.27
C SER A 80 -10.20 10.18 -12.99
N THR A 81 -11.03 9.26 -12.48
CA THR A 81 -10.70 8.46 -11.30
C THR A 81 -9.58 7.46 -11.61
N ILE A 82 -9.57 6.92 -12.84
CA ILE A 82 -8.50 6.03 -13.31
C ILE A 82 -7.18 6.79 -13.36
N ASP A 83 -7.18 8.01 -13.90
CA ASP A 83 -6.00 8.87 -13.95
C ASP A 83 -5.46 9.18 -12.55
N ASP A 84 -6.34 9.54 -11.60
CA ASP A 84 -5.97 9.79 -10.21
C ASP A 84 -5.30 8.55 -9.58
N TYR A 85 -5.90 7.38 -9.75
CA TYR A 85 -5.36 6.15 -9.14
C TYR A 85 -4.04 5.72 -9.78
N LEU A 86 -3.92 5.84 -11.11
CA LEU A 86 -2.68 5.56 -11.82
C LEU A 86 -1.56 6.50 -11.39
N ALA A 87 -1.85 7.80 -11.21
CA ALA A 87 -0.87 8.77 -10.76
C ALA A 87 -0.31 8.39 -9.38
N VAL A 88 -1.18 8.03 -8.43
CA VAL A 88 -0.77 7.60 -7.09
C VAL A 88 0.03 6.29 -7.13
N ALA A 89 -0.44 5.29 -7.89
CA ALA A 89 0.24 4.00 -8.02
C ALA A 89 1.65 4.14 -8.63
N LYS A 90 1.80 4.96 -9.67
CA LYS A 90 3.10 5.23 -10.31
C LYS A 90 4.05 5.95 -9.37
N GLU A 91 3.58 6.97 -8.65
CA GLU A 91 4.42 7.70 -7.70
C GLU A 91 4.89 6.79 -6.56
N TYR A 92 4.03 5.89 -6.08
CA TYR A 92 4.39 4.87 -5.11
C TYR A 92 5.52 3.96 -5.63
N LEU A 93 5.36 3.40 -6.84
CA LEU A 93 6.37 2.54 -7.47
C LEU A 93 7.69 3.28 -7.71
N ARG A 94 7.64 4.55 -8.13
CA ARG A 94 8.82 5.39 -8.32
C ARG A 94 9.61 5.55 -7.02
N ARG A 95 8.93 5.78 -5.89
CA ARG A 95 9.56 5.88 -4.56
C ARG A 95 10.13 4.55 -4.09
N GLN A 96 9.47 3.42 -4.38
CA GLN A 96 10.02 2.11 -4.06
C GLN A 96 11.32 1.82 -4.81
N ARG A 97 11.40 2.18 -6.09
CA ARG A 97 12.63 2.04 -6.88
C ARG A 97 13.77 2.89 -6.31
N GLY A 98 13.51 4.16 -6.00
CA GLY A 98 14.52 5.04 -5.38
C GLY A 98 15.02 4.57 -4.01
N LYS A 99 14.16 3.90 -3.21
CA LYS A 99 14.56 3.27 -1.94
C LYS A 99 15.40 2.01 -2.13
N ASN A 100 15.11 1.21 -3.16
CA ASN A 100 15.89 0.00 -3.47
C ASN A 100 17.27 0.32 -4.06
N GLU A 101 17.45 1.47 -4.71
CA GLU A 101 18.75 1.94 -5.21
C GLU A 101 19.66 2.44 -4.08
N THR A 102 19.10 3.12 -3.08
CA THR A 102 19.85 3.58 -1.89
C THR A 102 20.23 2.45 -0.93
N ALA A 103 19.47 1.34 -0.89
CA ALA A 103 19.78 0.18 -0.06
C ALA A 103 20.89 -0.73 -0.62
N LYS A 104 21.31 -0.55 -1.87
CA LYS A 104 22.38 -1.35 -2.51
C LYS A 104 23.77 -0.71 -2.40
N THR A 105 23.89 0.47 -1.78
CA THR A 105 25.14 1.24 -1.70
C THR A 105 25.78 1.24 -0.30
N HIS A 106 25.29 0.41 0.62
CA HIS A 106 25.84 0.27 1.97
C HIS A 106 26.17 -1.18 2.30
#